data_AF-A0A2P6VKT4-F1
#
_entry.id   AF-A0A2P6VKT4-F1
#
_cell.length_a   1.000
_cell.length_b   1.000
_cell.length_c   1.000
_cell.angle_alpha   90.00
_cell.angle_beta   90.00
_cell.angle_gamma   90.00
#
_symmetry.space_group_name_H-M   'P 1'
#
loop_
_entity.id
_entity.type
_entity.pdbx_description
1 polymer ?
#
loop_
_entity_poly.entity_id
_entity_poly.type
_entity_poly.pdbx_seq_one_letter_code
_entity_poly.pdbx_strand_id
1 'polypeptide(L)'
;MPLEPVWREFFATAAQIEPVALPAPFAQLAASAQQEEHKERQEQLQQQQLQEEDQHQQQPQEQQRRQRRLSARESGDDSELVADQDAAMGLEVVAAVQQLEADKAAARGSQEGWEQLQGVLVAAQQAEHLEATQRLEVALGEGQLLQEAQQHASQVRSMAAPLSLMSPLDLEGVIAQQDLFSVYVHTMPGFFYRNTSIFSGYQIDGRVFVSWGQYTVAEAERRLIINALMEPRNQRFVLVSETCAPLYPPHVFYLQLLSDIKSRVNACGKPEGVERWNSALYMPGLLTPHRWRKSAQWKMLMRAHAQLVATDRRLALRFERECYSYFPPIMVRPPYVVAQNRTWVHRSCISDEHYIPTLLAVHGKDEETTCADALTTADWVPGLWSPKVHHGGEVDVDLLHRLRKQRSTDITCNVADALASAATMFRRRGANTTLAGQPLPGSVQGAAVRHLRHGTQQVEQHGQQQEQQERRQQHTYASMGNTCFLLARKFAPDAASMLLQLGENCQVGTAFSPACLPA
;
A
#
# COMPACT_ATOMS: atom_id res chain seq x y z
N MET A 1 -5.19 7.52 12.28
CA MET A 1 -4.49 6.23 12.46
C MET A 1 -3.73 6.32 13.79
N PRO A 2 -3.76 5.33 14.70
CA PRO A 2 -3.15 5.45 16.04
C PRO A 2 -1.66 5.79 16.00
N LEU A 3 -0.91 5.16 15.09
CA LEU A 3 0.51 5.45 14.88
C LEU A 3 0.77 6.49 13.78
N GLU A 4 -0.21 7.32 13.42
CA GLU A 4 0.01 8.39 12.44
C GLU A 4 1.21 9.29 12.77
N PRO A 5 1.45 9.73 14.03
CA PRO A 5 2.61 10.55 14.35
C PRO A 5 3.94 9.90 13.99
N VAL A 6 4.07 8.58 14.20
CA VAL A 6 5.27 7.81 13.85
C VAL A 6 5.50 7.81 12.33
N TRP A 7 4.44 7.58 11.55
CA TRP A 7 4.52 7.60 10.09
C TRP A 7 4.75 9.01 9.53
N ARG A 8 4.19 10.05 10.17
CA ARG A 8 4.44 11.45 9.83
C ARG A 8 5.93 11.77 9.95
N GLU A 9 6.55 11.39 11.07
CA GLU A 9 7.99 11.57 11.29
C GLU A 9 8.82 10.77 10.28
N PHE A 10 8.45 9.50 10.04
CA PHE A 10 9.12 8.66 9.06
C PHE A 10 9.13 9.27 7.65
N PHE A 11 7.98 9.77 7.17
CA PHE A 11 7.89 10.43 5.86
C PHE A 11 8.55 11.81 5.84
N ALA A 12 8.49 12.57 6.93
CA ALA A 12 9.22 13.83 7.05
C ALA A 12 10.74 13.63 6.95
N THR A 13 11.27 12.57 7.58
CA THR A 13 12.68 12.16 7.43
C THR A 13 13.00 11.76 6.00
N ALA A 14 12.11 11.00 5.35
CA ALA A 14 12.27 10.62 3.95
C ALA A 14 12.28 11.85 3.00
N ALA A 15 11.50 12.89 3.30
CA ALA A 15 11.43 14.11 2.50
C ALA A 15 12.71 14.96 2.57
N GLN A 16 13.53 14.77 3.61
CA GLN A 16 14.78 15.51 3.81
C GLN A 16 16.00 14.84 3.18
N ILE A 17 15.85 13.68 2.56
CA ILE A 17 16.96 12.92 1.99
C ILE A 17 16.75 12.68 0.49
N GLU A 18 17.87 12.58 -0.24
CA GLU A 18 17.87 12.26 -1.66
C GLU A 18 18.96 11.23 -1.98
N PRO A 19 18.74 10.34 -2.96
CA PRO A 19 19.75 9.37 -3.38
C PRO A 19 20.91 10.06 -4.11
N VAL A 20 22.14 9.63 -3.83
CA VAL A 20 23.36 10.15 -4.49
C VAL A 20 23.93 9.13 -5.47
N ALA A 21 23.87 7.85 -5.11
CA ALA A 21 24.39 6.76 -5.93
C ALA A 21 23.73 5.44 -5.53
N LEU A 22 22.55 5.18 -6.11
CA LEU A 22 21.86 3.90 -5.95
C LEU A 22 22.59 2.81 -6.75
N PRO A 23 22.65 1.56 -6.26
CA PRO A 23 23.34 0.48 -6.97
C PRO A 23 22.70 0.20 -8.34
N ALA A 24 23.48 -0.32 -9.29
CA ALA A 24 23.06 -0.57 -10.67
C ALA A 24 21.68 -1.27 -10.85
N PRO A 25 21.31 -2.34 -10.12
CA PRO A 25 19.98 -2.95 -10.27
C PRO A 25 18.83 -2.01 -9.86
N PHE A 26 19.08 -1.06 -8.95
CA PHE A 26 18.10 -0.06 -8.54
C PHE A 26 17.95 1.03 -9.62
N ALA A 27 19.05 1.46 -10.22
CA ALA A 27 19.05 2.39 -11.36
C ALA A 27 18.38 1.79 -12.60
N GLN A 28 18.56 0.49 -12.86
CA GLN A 28 17.89 -0.21 -13.95
C GLN A 28 16.39 -0.33 -13.73
N LEU A 29 15.93 -0.65 -12.51
CA LEU A 29 14.50 -0.67 -12.16
C LEU A 29 13.85 0.72 -12.28
N ALA A 30 14.57 1.77 -11.85
CA ALA A 30 14.11 3.14 -12.01
C ALA A 30 14.04 3.55 -13.49
N ALA A 31 15.06 3.22 -14.29
CA ALA A 31 15.10 3.52 -15.71
C ALA A 31 14.02 2.75 -16.50
N SER A 32 13.78 1.47 -16.18
CA SER A 32 12.69 0.71 -16.81
C SER A 32 11.33 1.28 -16.47
N ALA A 33 11.12 1.71 -15.22
CA ALA A 33 9.87 2.35 -14.82
C ALA A 33 9.64 3.70 -15.51
N GLN A 34 10.70 4.51 -15.67
CA GLN A 34 10.63 5.76 -16.45
C GLN A 34 10.34 5.52 -17.93
N GLN A 35 10.89 4.45 -18.51
CA GLN A 35 10.59 4.04 -19.89
C GLN A 35 9.14 3.57 -20.05
N GLU A 36 8.61 2.81 -19.09
CA GLU A 36 7.19 2.42 -19.07
C GLU A 36 6.28 3.64 -18.94
N GLU A 37 6.57 4.58 -18.03
CA GLU A 37 5.78 5.81 -17.86
C GLU A 37 5.80 6.67 -19.15
N HIS A 38 6.95 6.81 -19.79
CA HIS A 38 7.05 7.54 -21.06
C HIS A 38 6.24 6.86 -22.16
N LYS A 39 6.25 5.52 -22.21
CA LYS A 39 5.46 4.75 -23.16
C LYS A 39 3.95 4.90 -22.91
N GLU A 40 3.49 4.76 -21.68
CA GLU A 40 2.08 4.94 -21.31
C GLU A 40 1.60 6.36 -21.59
N ARG A 41 2.42 7.38 -21.31
CA ARG A 41 2.11 8.77 -21.62
C ARG A 41 1.98 9.00 -23.13
N GLN A 42 2.82 8.36 -23.94
CA GLN A 42 2.70 8.41 -25.40
C GLN A 42 1.44 7.70 -25.91
N GLU A 43 1.09 6.54 -25.34
CA GLU A 43 -0.14 5.82 -25.69
C GLU A 43 -1.40 6.63 -25.32
N GLN A 44 -1.41 7.32 -24.17
CA GLN A 44 -2.51 8.20 -23.76
C GLN A 44 -2.64 9.41 -24.69
N LEU A 45 -1.54 10.06 -25.05
CA LEU A 45 -1.55 11.17 -26.01
C LEU A 45 -2.06 10.72 -27.38
N GLN A 46 -1.67 9.52 -27.82
CA GLN A 46 -2.15 8.94 -29.09
C GLN A 46 -3.66 8.64 -29.04
N GLN A 47 -4.17 8.12 -27.91
CA GLN A 47 -5.61 7.92 -27.73
C GLN A 47 -6.40 9.23 -27.71
N GLN A 48 -5.87 10.28 -27.07
CA GLN A 48 -6.50 11.61 -27.08
C GLN A 48 -6.56 12.18 -28.50
N GLN A 49 -5.48 12.08 -29.28
CA GLN A 49 -5.46 12.52 -30.68
C GLN A 49 -6.48 11.77 -31.53
N LEU A 50 -6.58 10.44 -31.37
CA LEU A 50 -7.59 9.65 -32.08
C LEU A 50 -9.01 10.05 -31.70
N GLN A 51 -9.26 10.36 -30.41
CA GLN A 51 -10.57 10.84 -29.96
C GLN A 51 -10.91 12.23 -30.50
N GLU A 52 -9.94 13.13 -30.57
CA GLU A 52 -10.10 14.47 -31.17
C GLU A 52 -10.36 14.39 -32.68
N GLU A 53 -9.64 13.53 -33.40
CA GLU A 53 -9.86 13.29 -34.84
C GLU A 53 -11.24 12.71 -35.13
N ASP A 54 -11.70 11.74 -34.32
CA ASP A 54 -13.01 11.12 -34.48
C ASP A 54 -14.15 12.12 -34.18
N GLN A 55 -13.98 12.97 -33.16
CA GLN A 55 -14.91 14.09 -32.90
C GLN A 55 -14.95 15.10 -34.06
N HIS A 56 -13.79 15.43 -34.65
CA HIS A 56 -13.74 16.38 -35.78
C HIS A 56 -14.37 15.80 -37.06
N GLN A 57 -14.26 14.48 -37.27
CA GLN A 57 -14.89 13.80 -38.41
C GLN A 57 -16.41 13.61 -38.26
N GLN A 58 -16.90 13.48 -37.02
CA GLN A 58 -18.34 13.26 -36.75
C GLN A 58 -19.15 14.57 -36.78
N GLN A 59 -18.56 15.73 -36.47
CA GLN A 59 -19.25 17.03 -36.46
C GLN A 59 -19.95 17.41 -37.78
N PRO A 60 -19.34 17.27 -38.98
CA PRO A 60 -20.01 17.56 -40.24
C PRO A 60 -21.18 16.60 -40.55
N GLN A 61 -21.06 15.34 -40.15
CA GLN A 61 -22.10 14.32 -40.37
C GLN A 61 -23.31 14.55 -39.45
N GLU A 62 -23.09 14.94 -38.20
CA GLU A 62 -24.17 15.35 -37.29
C GLU A 62 -24.86 16.64 -37.76
N GLN A 63 -24.12 17.63 -38.24
CA GLN A 63 -24.71 18.86 -38.80
C GLN A 63 -25.57 18.56 -40.05
N GLN A 64 -25.11 17.69 -40.94
CA GLN A 64 -25.90 17.27 -42.10
C GLN A 64 -27.15 16.47 -41.71
N ARG A 65 -27.05 15.55 -40.73
CA ARG A 65 -28.23 14.84 -40.19
C ARG A 65 -29.23 15.79 -39.56
N ARG A 66 -28.76 16.82 -38.85
CA ARG A 66 -29.61 17.83 -38.23
C ARG A 66 -30.30 18.71 -39.26
N GLN A 67 -29.62 19.09 -40.34
CA GLN A 67 -30.22 19.82 -41.47
C GLN A 67 -31.26 18.97 -42.21
N ARG A 68 -30.96 17.70 -42.50
CA ARG A 68 -31.92 16.78 -43.15
C ARG A 68 -33.19 16.58 -42.32
N ARG A 69 -33.04 16.44 -40.99
CA ARG A 69 -34.16 16.35 -40.03
C ARG A 69 -35.02 17.61 -40.01
N LEU A 70 -34.43 18.81 -40.14
CA LEU A 70 -35.17 20.07 -40.22
C LEU A 70 -35.95 20.18 -41.54
N SER A 71 -35.34 19.82 -42.67
CA SER A 71 -36.00 19.86 -43.98
C SER A 71 -37.12 18.82 -44.14
N ALA A 72 -36.96 17.60 -43.57
CA ALA A 72 -38.01 16.57 -43.60
C ALA A 72 -39.25 16.98 -42.78
N ARG A 73 -39.04 17.73 -41.69
CA ARG A 73 -40.11 18.26 -40.83
C ARG A 73 -40.90 19.40 -41.48
N GLU A 74 -40.29 20.13 -42.41
CA GLU A 74 -40.94 21.18 -43.21
C GLU A 74 -41.68 20.64 -44.44
N SER A 75 -41.27 19.48 -44.98
CA SER A 75 -41.88 18.86 -46.17
C SER A 75 -43.03 17.88 -45.90
N GLY A 76 -43.30 17.54 -44.63
CA GLY A 76 -44.39 16.62 -44.26
C GLY A 76 -44.21 15.19 -44.80
N ASP A 77 -42.96 14.76 -45.02
CA ASP A 77 -42.62 13.43 -45.53
C ASP A 77 -42.28 12.51 -44.35
N ASP A 78 -43.26 11.71 -43.92
CA ASP A 78 -43.16 10.79 -42.76
C ASP A 78 -42.35 9.51 -43.05
N SER A 79 -41.65 9.42 -44.19
CA SER A 79 -40.95 8.21 -44.61
C SER A 79 -39.60 7.95 -43.93
N GLU A 80 -39.07 8.90 -43.14
CA GLU A 80 -37.85 8.73 -42.32
C GLU A 80 -38.11 8.68 -40.79
N LEU A 81 -39.36 8.46 -40.37
CA LEU A 81 -39.76 8.43 -38.94
C LEU A 81 -39.80 7.01 -38.32
N VAL A 82 -39.21 6.00 -38.98
CA VAL A 82 -39.16 4.62 -38.45
C VAL A 82 -37.71 4.17 -38.27
N ALA A 83 -37.00 4.84 -37.37
CA ALA A 83 -35.84 4.28 -36.64
C ALA A 83 -35.44 5.24 -35.51
N ASP A 84 -36.32 5.48 -34.53
CA ASP A 84 -35.90 6.21 -33.33
C ASP A 84 -36.71 5.81 -32.08
N GLN A 85 -36.20 4.80 -31.37
CA GLN A 85 -36.47 4.62 -29.94
C GLN A 85 -35.19 4.67 -29.08
N ASP A 86 -34.01 4.89 -29.69
CA ASP A 86 -32.73 4.91 -28.96
C ASP A 86 -32.06 6.30 -28.89
N ALA A 87 -32.46 7.33 -29.66
CA ALA A 87 -31.89 8.68 -29.52
C ALA A 87 -32.60 9.59 -28.49
N ALA A 88 -33.74 9.15 -27.93
CA ALA A 88 -34.46 9.92 -26.91
C ALA A 88 -33.73 9.96 -25.54
N MET A 89 -32.91 8.95 -25.22
CA MET A 89 -32.10 8.96 -23.99
C MET A 89 -30.83 9.82 -24.09
N GLY A 90 -30.30 10.08 -25.28
CA GLY A 90 -29.06 10.84 -25.46
C GLY A 90 -29.25 12.35 -25.28
N LEU A 91 -30.41 12.89 -25.65
CA LEU A 91 -30.70 14.32 -25.53
C LEU A 91 -31.11 14.73 -24.10
N GLU A 92 -31.70 13.83 -23.31
CA GLU A 92 -31.99 14.08 -21.88
C GLU A 92 -30.71 14.17 -21.04
N VAL A 93 -29.67 13.39 -21.37
CA VAL A 93 -28.39 13.41 -20.65
C VAL A 93 -27.60 14.69 -20.98
N VAL A 94 -27.60 15.15 -22.22
CA VAL A 94 -26.94 16.40 -22.61
C VAL A 94 -27.65 17.63 -22.03
N ALA A 95 -28.99 17.62 -21.97
CA ALA A 95 -29.76 18.68 -21.30
C ALA A 95 -29.54 18.69 -19.78
N ALA A 96 -29.43 17.52 -19.14
CA ALA A 96 -29.11 17.39 -17.71
C ALA A 96 -27.69 17.87 -17.37
N VAL A 97 -26.71 17.63 -18.23
CA VAL A 97 -25.33 18.11 -18.05
C VAL A 97 -25.23 19.63 -18.23
N GLN A 98 -25.97 20.20 -19.19
CA GLN A 98 -26.03 21.66 -19.39
C GLN A 98 -26.76 22.38 -18.24
N GLN A 99 -27.80 21.76 -17.67
CA GLN A 99 -28.48 22.28 -16.49
C GLN A 99 -27.58 22.25 -15.25
N LEU A 100 -26.78 21.20 -15.07
CA LEU A 100 -25.81 21.06 -13.98
C LEU A 100 -24.68 22.10 -14.07
N GLU A 101 -24.23 22.44 -15.27
CA GLU A 101 -23.23 23.50 -15.50
C GLU A 101 -23.80 24.90 -15.24
N ALA A 102 -25.08 25.14 -15.59
CA ALA A 102 -25.77 26.39 -15.27
C ALA A 102 -26.03 26.58 -13.76
N ASP A 103 -26.36 25.50 -13.05
CA ASP A 103 -26.58 25.51 -11.60
C ASP A 103 -25.26 25.71 -10.83
N LYS A 104 -24.14 25.15 -11.32
CA LYS A 104 -22.78 25.41 -10.79
C LYS A 104 -22.34 26.86 -11.01
N ALA A 105 -22.75 27.48 -12.13
CA ALA A 105 -22.46 28.88 -12.40
C ALA A 105 -23.30 29.82 -11.50
N ALA A 106 -24.56 29.47 -11.22
CA ALA A 106 -25.45 30.22 -10.34
C ALA A 106 -25.07 30.14 -8.84
N ALA A 107 -24.40 29.07 -8.41
CA ALA A 107 -23.98 28.88 -7.01
C ALA A 107 -22.70 29.65 -6.62
N ARG A 108 -22.00 30.30 -7.57
CA ARG A 108 -20.87 31.20 -7.27
C ARG A 108 -21.41 32.59 -6.90
N GLY A 109 -21.90 32.77 -5.67
CA GLY A 109 -22.46 34.09 -5.35
C GLY A 109 -22.84 34.47 -3.92
N SER A 110 -22.95 33.59 -2.92
CA SER A 110 -23.25 34.07 -1.57
C SER A 110 -22.51 33.35 -0.44
N GLN A 111 -21.82 34.18 0.34
CA GLN A 111 -20.94 33.81 1.46
C GLN A 111 -21.73 33.49 2.75
N GLU A 112 -22.99 33.93 2.86
CA GLU A 112 -23.84 33.70 4.04
C GLU A 112 -24.42 32.27 4.13
N GLY A 113 -24.51 31.54 3.02
CA GLY A 113 -24.91 30.12 3.02
C GLY A 113 -23.84 29.17 3.57
N TRP A 114 -22.57 29.58 3.50
CA TRP A 114 -21.43 28.76 3.94
C TRP A 114 -21.18 28.84 5.45
N GLU A 115 -21.44 29.98 6.10
CA GLU A 115 -21.19 30.17 7.54
C GLU A 115 -22.29 29.55 8.44
N GLN A 116 -23.55 29.55 8.01
CA GLN A 116 -24.64 28.86 8.73
C GLN A 116 -24.58 27.33 8.62
N LEU A 117 -23.99 26.79 7.54
CA LEU A 117 -23.66 25.37 7.45
C LEU A 117 -22.41 25.03 8.29
N GLN A 118 -21.37 25.86 8.30
CA GLN A 118 -20.17 25.63 9.11
C GLN A 118 -20.43 25.64 10.63
N GLY A 119 -21.32 26.49 11.15
CA GLY A 119 -21.64 26.52 12.59
C GLY A 119 -22.34 25.25 13.10
N VAL A 120 -23.20 24.63 12.28
CA VAL A 120 -23.91 23.37 12.59
C VAL A 120 -23.03 22.14 12.28
N LEU A 121 -22.16 22.24 11.26
CA LEU A 121 -21.19 21.19 10.92
C LEU A 121 -20.04 21.10 11.94
N VAL A 122 -19.55 22.21 12.52
CA VAL A 122 -18.39 22.20 13.43
C VAL A 122 -18.75 21.71 14.85
N ALA A 123 -19.95 22.02 15.36
CA ALA A 123 -20.39 21.52 16.67
C ALA A 123 -20.82 20.04 16.64
N ALA A 124 -21.39 19.55 15.52
CA ALA A 124 -21.65 18.13 15.28
C ALA A 124 -20.37 17.32 14.97
N GLN A 125 -19.36 17.97 14.37
CA GLN A 125 -18.01 17.39 14.15
C GLN A 125 -17.14 17.30 15.42
N GLN A 126 -17.52 17.93 16.54
CA GLN A 126 -16.77 17.96 17.80
C GLN A 126 -17.30 16.98 18.87
N ALA A 127 -18.53 16.46 18.78
CA ALA A 127 -19.11 15.58 19.80
C ALA A 127 -19.03 14.06 19.49
N GLU A 128 -19.10 13.57 18.24
CA GLU A 128 -18.93 12.12 17.93
C GLU A 128 -17.51 11.75 17.46
N HIS A 129 -16.67 12.77 17.23
CA HIS A 129 -15.22 12.62 17.30
C HIS A 129 -14.74 12.13 18.68
N LEU A 130 -15.57 12.30 19.74
CA LEU A 130 -15.30 11.88 21.12
C LEU A 130 -15.59 10.37 21.36
N GLU A 131 -16.55 9.76 20.65
CA GLU A 131 -16.88 8.32 20.76
C GLU A 131 -15.96 7.42 19.90
N ALA A 132 -15.48 7.94 18.77
CA ALA A 132 -14.38 7.37 17.98
C ALA A 132 -13.05 7.22 18.76
N THR A 133 -12.94 7.88 19.91
CA THR A 133 -11.79 7.84 20.84
C THR A 133 -12.05 6.92 22.04
N GLN A 134 -13.30 6.67 22.45
CA GLN A 134 -13.64 5.81 23.59
C GLN A 134 -13.69 4.30 23.26
N ARG A 135 -13.52 3.92 21.98
CA ARG A 135 -13.21 2.56 21.53
C ARG A 135 -11.92 2.47 20.72
N LEU A 136 -11.03 3.44 20.87
CA LEU A 136 -9.61 3.17 20.77
C LEU A 136 -9.17 2.14 21.83
N GLU A 137 -10.00 2.00 22.85
CA GLU A 137 -9.85 1.05 23.93
C GLU A 137 -11.28 0.65 24.39
N VAL A 138 -11.77 -0.56 24.21
CA VAL A 138 -11.87 -1.45 25.37
C VAL A 138 -10.50 -2.01 25.77
N ALA A 139 -9.54 -1.91 24.86
CA ALA A 139 -8.08 -1.72 25.05
C ALA A 139 -7.36 -1.87 23.69
N LEU A 140 -8.14 -2.16 22.65
CA LEU A 140 -8.04 -1.58 21.30
C LEU A 140 -9.45 -1.21 20.79
N GLY A 141 -10.48 -1.86 21.35
CA GLY A 141 -11.90 -1.47 21.40
C GLY A 141 -12.86 -1.99 20.33
N GLU A 142 -12.49 -3.07 19.65
CA GLU A 142 -13.11 -3.60 18.41
C GLU A 142 -14.49 -4.30 18.50
N GLY A 143 -15.23 -4.25 19.63
CA GLY A 143 -16.41 -5.11 19.86
C GLY A 143 -17.73 -4.73 19.16
N GLN A 144 -18.08 -3.44 19.07
CA GLN A 144 -19.40 -3.01 18.56
C GLN A 144 -19.38 -2.62 17.06
N LEU A 145 -18.20 -2.27 16.51
CA LEU A 145 -17.96 -1.98 15.09
C LEU A 145 -18.18 -3.22 14.17
N LEU A 146 -17.98 -4.43 14.70
CA LEU A 146 -18.28 -5.68 13.99
C LEU A 146 -19.79 -5.92 13.86
N GLN A 147 -20.58 -5.43 14.82
CA GLN A 147 -22.01 -5.69 14.93
C GLN A 147 -22.84 -4.75 14.04
N GLU A 148 -22.43 -3.48 13.93
CA GLU A 148 -23.05 -2.50 13.01
C GLU A 148 -22.66 -2.76 11.54
N ALA A 149 -21.41 -3.15 11.26
CA ALA A 149 -20.98 -3.54 9.92
C ALA A 149 -21.70 -4.81 9.41
N GLN A 150 -22.04 -5.75 10.31
CA GLN A 150 -22.86 -6.94 10.00
C GLN A 150 -24.34 -6.58 9.71
N GLN A 151 -24.88 -5.53 10.34
CA GLN A 151 -26.23 -5.04 10.08
C GLN A 151 -26.32 -4.25 8.77
N HIS A 152 -25.34 -3.39 8.45
CA HIS A 152 -25.30 -2.65 7.17
C HIS A 152 -25.00 -3.56 5.95
N ALA A 153 -24.11 -4.54 6.08
CA ALA A 153 -23.82 -5.49 5.01
C ALA A 153 -25.01 -6.42 4.69
N SER A 154 -26.00 -6.54 5.58
CA SER A 154 -27.23 -7.29 5.34
C SER A 154 -28.27 -6.56 4.48
N GLN A 155 -28.08 -5.25 4.24
CA GLN A 155 -29.04 -4.37 3.56
C GLN A 155 -28.63 -3.94 2.14
N VAL A 156 -27.37 -4.09 1.71
CA VAL A 156 -26.88 -3.55 0.42
C VAL A 156 -26.72 -4.65 -0.64
N ARG A 157 -27.53 -4.59 -1.71
CA ARG A 157 -27.62 -5.59 -2.80
C ARG A 157 -26.51 -5.52 -3.86
N SER A 158 -25.45 -4.72 -3.70
CA SER A 158 -24.28 -4.74 -4.60
C SER A 158 -23.00 -4.29 -3.87
N MET A 159 -21.89 -5.02 -4.07
CA MET A 159 -20.61 -4.87 -3.36
C MET A 159 -19.72 -3.72 -3.85
N ALA A 160 -20.27 -2.74 -4.58
CA ALA A 160 -19.50 -1.62 -5.12
C ALA A 160 -19.81 -0.32 -4.36
N ALA A 161 -18.78 0.28 -3.74
CA ALA A 161 -18.86 1.65 -3.21
C ALA A 161 -18.91 2.67 -4.38
N PRO A 162 -19.55 3.83 -4.19
CA PRO A 162 -19.47 4.93 -5.15
C PRO A 162 -18.02 5.39 -5.37
N LEU A 163 -17.74 5.89 -6.57
CA LEU A 163 -16.45 6.51 -6.92
C LEU A 163 -16.13 7.62 -5.90
N SER A 164 -14.94 7.60 -5.31
CA SER A 164 -14.43 8.74 -4.59
C SER A 164 -14.16 9.82 -5.65
N LEU A 165 -14.82 10.96 -5.55
CA LEU A 165 -14.26 12.16 -6.14
C LEU A 165 -12.86 12.28 -5.52
N MET A 166 -11.80 12.20 -6.34
CA MET A 166 -10.43 12.38 -5.87
C MET A 166 -10.42 13.63 -5.00
N SER A 167 -10.23 13.46 -3.69
CA SER A 167 -10.01 14.61 -2.82
C SER A 167 -8.72 15.27 -3.30
N PRO A 168 -8.60 16.60 -3.31
CA PRO A 168 -7.37 17.25 -3.71
C PRO A 168 -6.21 16.64 -2.92
N LEU A 169 -5.26 16.01 -3.60
CA LEU A 169 -4.03 15.54 -2.96
C LEU A 169 -3.36 16.75 -2.32
N ASP A 170 -2.98 16.62 -1.05
CA ASP A 170 -2.15 17.63 -0.38
C ASP A 170 -0.74 17.56 -0.99
N LEU A 171 -0.54 18.33 -2.06
CA LEU A 171 0.74 18.42 -2.78
C LEU A 171 1.87 18.99 -1.91
N GLU A 172 1.51 19.68 -0.81
CA GLU A 172 2.46 20.19 0.17
C GLU A 172 2.61 19.25 1.38
N GLY A 173 1.90 18.13 1.42
CA GLY A 173 1.94 17.17 2.52
C GLY A 173 3.25 16.39 2.59
N VAL A 174 3.61 15.90 3.78
CA VAL A 174 4.88 15.17 4.01
C VAL A 174 5.05 13.93 3.13
N ILE A 175 3.95 13.27 2.74
CA ILE A 175 3.99 12.13 1.81
C ILE A 175 4.31 12.59 0.38
N ALA A 176 3.80 13.75 -0.04
CA ALA A 176 4.04 14.30 -1.38
C ALA A 176 5.46 14.88 -1.53
N GLN A 177 6.09 15.32 -0.45
CA GLN A 177 7.43 15.93 -0.48
C GLN A 177 8.60 14.92 -0.58
N GLN A 178 8.34 13.62 -0.37
CA GLN A 178 9.36 12.56 -0.41
C GLN A 178 9.24 11.70 -1.67
N ASP A 179 10.36 11.12 -2.11
CA ASP A 179 10.46 10.40 -3.39
C ASP A 179 10.57 8.87 -3.25
N LEU A 180 10.57 8.34 -2.02
CA LEU A 180 10.92 6.94 -1.75
C LEU A 180 9.71 6.00 -1.73
N PHE A 181 8.54 6.49 -1.35
CA PHE A 181 7.36 5.67 -1.11
C PHE A 181 6.12 6.26 -1.79
N SER A 182 5.27 5.39 -2.33
CA SER A 182 3.88 5.75 -2.65
C SER A 182 2.95 5.18 -1.58
N VAL A 183 1.95 5.94 -1.15
CA VAL A 183 1.01 5.50 -0.10
C VAL A 183 -0.40 5.38 -0.68
N TYR A 184 -1.03 4.24 -0.42
CA TYR A 184 -2.41 3.95 -0.82
C TYR A 184 -3.17 3.49 0.41
N VAL A 185 -4.35 4.05 0.64
CA VAL A 185 -5.08 3.85 1.88
C VAL A 185 -6.43 3.20 1.59
N HIS A 186 -6.69 2.09 2.25
CA HIS A 186 -8.01 1.49 2.30
C HIS A 186 -8.60 1.78 3.67
N THR A 187 -9.75 2.44 3.68
CA THR A 187 -10.54 2.72 4.87
C THR A 187 -11.90 2.06 4.75
N MET A 188 -12.66 2.04 5.85
CA MET A 188 -14.07 1.71 5.77
C MET A 188 -14.76 2.57 4.69
N PRO A 189 -15.61 2.00 3.82
CA PRO A 189 -16.36 2.78 2.85
C PRO A 189 -17.12 3.93 3.50
N GLY A 190 -17.01 5.14 2.94
CA GLY A 190 -17.60 6.37 3.50
C GLY A 190 -16.73 7.08 4.56
N PHE A 191 -15.69 6.44 5.07
CA PHE A 191 -14.73 7.10 5.96
C PHE A 191 -13.68 7.88 5.15
N PHE A 192 -13.49 9.14 5.53
CA PHE A 192 -12.46 10.02 5.01
C PHE A 192 -11.65 10.63 6.15
N TYR A 193 -10.35 10.72 5.94
CA TYR A 193 -9.47 11.42 6.88
C TYR A 193 -9.69 12.93 6.79
N ARG A 194 -9.70 13.58 7.95
CA ARG A 194 -9.63 15.06 8.03
C ARG A 194 -8.38 15.55 7.31
N ASN A 195 -8.44 16.76 6.76
CA ASN A 195 -7.31 17.41 6.09
C ASN A 195 -6.07 17.57 6.97
N THR A 196 -6.20 17.47 8.29
CA THR A 196 -5.06 17.46 9.23
C THR A 196 -4.26 16.17 9.22
N SER A 197 -4.83 15.07 8.72
CA SER A 197 -4.16 13.77 8.65
C SER A 197 -3.26 13.68 7.43
N ILE A 198 -2.07 13.08 7.60
CA ILE A 198 -1.16 12.84 6.45
C ILE A 198 -1.76 11.92 5.39
N PHE A 199 -2.78 11.13 5.75
CA PHE A 199 -3.43 10.16 4.87
C PHE A 199 -4.67 10.73 4.15
N SER A 200 -4.99 12.01 4.38
CA SER A 200 -6.07 12.66 3.63
C SER A 200 -5.71 12.75 2.15
N GLY A 201 -6.65 12.36 1.27
CA GLY A 201 -6.44 12.34 -0.18
C GLY A 201 -5.74 11.09 -0.71
N TYR A 202 -5.17 10.22 0.14
CA TYR A 202 -4.49 8.99 -0.28
C TYR A 202 -5.41 7.75 -0.29
N GLN A 203 -6.71 7.92 -0.05
CA GLN A 203 -7.65 6.82 -0.05
C GLN A 203 -7.99 6.34 -1.46
N ILE A 204 -7.99 5.02 -1.66
CA ILE A 204 -8.30 4.43 -2.97
C ILE A 204 -9.80 4.46 -3.27
N ASP A 205 -10.13 4.41 -4.56
CA ASP A 205 -11.48 4.16 -5.03
C ASP A 205 -11.93 2.72 -4.83
N GLY A 206 -13.24 2.52 -4.77
CA GLY A 206 -13.84 1.19 -4.66
C GLY A 206 -13.44 0.46 -3.37
N ARG A 207 -13.37 1.14 -2.22
CA ARG A 207 -13.18 0.46 -0.93
C ARG A 207 -14.34 -0.51 -0.64
N VAL A 208 -14.07 -1.59 0.08
CA VAL A 208 -15.06 -2.61 0.50
C VAL A 208 -15.13 -2.71 2.02
N PHE A 209 -16.27 -3.14 2.56
CA PHE A 209 -16.35 -3.44 3.99
C PHE A 209 -15.54 -4.70 4.31
N VAL A 210 -14.53 -4.56 5.16
CA VAL A 210 -13.68 -5.66 5.62
C VAL A 210 -14.24 -6.27 6.90
N SER A 211 -14.17 -7.60 7.02
CA SER A 211 -14.55 -8.30 8.24
C SER A 211 -13.55 -9.43 8.49
N TRP A 212 -13.07 -9.53 9.73
CA TRP A 212 -12.04 -10.49 10.09
C TRP A 212 -12.41 -11.92 9.72
N GLY A 213 -11.44 -12.66 9.17
CA GLY A 213 -11.61 -14.05 8.76
C GLY A 213 -12.56 -14.26 7.56
N GLN A 214 -12.88 -13.18 6.82
CA GLN A 214 -13.68 -13.21 5.61
C GLN A 214 -12.84 -12.87 4.38
N TYR A 215 -13.32 -13.27 3.20
CA TYR A 215 -12.67 -12.93 1.93
C TYR A 215 -12.56 -11.42 1.69
N THR A 216 -13.43 -10.61 2.30
CA THR A 216 -13.42 -9.15 2.09
C THR A 216 -12.11 -8.48 2.51
N VAL A 217 -11.35 -9.07 3.44
CA VAL A 217 -9.99 -8.59 3.78
C VAL A 217 -9.03 -8.80 2.62
N ALA A 218 -9.01 -10.01 2.03
CA ALA A 218 -8.20 -10.30 0.85
C ALA A 218 -8.61 -9.45 -0.36
N GLU A 219 -9.90 -9.15 -0.52
CA GLU A 219 -10.39 -8.23 -1.55
C GLU A 219 -9.89 -6.80 -1.35
N ALA A 220 -9.87 -6.29 -0.10
CA ALA A 220 -9.30 -4.98 0.20
C ALA A 220 -7.80 -4.91 -0.12
N GLU A 221 -7.04 -5.96 0.24
CA GLU A 221 -5.62 -6.08 -0.11
C GLU A 221 -5.39 -6.12 -1.62
N ARG A 222 -6.21 -6.88 -2.36
CA ARG A 222 -6.18 -6.91 -3.83
C ARG A 222 -6.38 -5.52 -4.42
N ARG A 223 -7.36 -4.76 -3.93
CA ARG A 223 -7.65 -3.40 -4.43
C ARG A 223 -6.51 -2.42 -4.14
N LEU A 224 -5.88 -2.50 -2.97
CA LEU A 224 -4.67 -1.73 -2.66
C LEU A 224 -3.54 -2.04 -3.66
N ILE A 225 -3.28 -3.33 -3.91
CA ILE A 225 -2.25 -3.78 -4.85
C ILE A 225 -2.55 -3.29 -6.28
N ILE A 226 -3.80 -3.41 -6.74
CA ILE A 226 -4.22 -2.96 -8.07
C ILE A 226 -4.00 -1.45 -8.24
N ASN A 227 -4.41 -0.64 -7.25
CA ASN A 227 -4.21 0.81 -7.30
C ASN A 227 -2.72 1.16 -7.26
N ALA A 228 -1.92 0.46 -6.46
CA ALA A 228 -0.48 0.67 -6.39
C ALA A 228 0.27 0.28 -7.67
N LEU A 229 -0.23 -0.69 -8.44
CA LEU A 229 0.39 -1.14 -9.69
C LEU A 229 0.28 -0.10 -10.82
N MET A 230 -0.70 0.80 -10.73
CA MET A 230 -0.91 1.90 -11.67
C MET A 230 0.26 2.88 -11.72
N GLU A 231 1.10 2.90 -10.68
CA GLU A 231 2.38 3.61 -10.71
C GLU A 231 3.48 2.64 -11.19
N PRO A 232 4.07 2.86 -12.38
CA PRO A 232 5.10 1.97 -12.94
C PRO A 232 6.35 1.88 -12.07
N ARG A 233 6.68 2.94 -11.31
CA ARG A 233 7.85 2.99 -10.42
C ARG A 233 7.69 2.10 -9.18
N ASN A 234 6.49 1.63 -8.87
CA ASN A 234 6.27 0.75 -7.73
C ASN A 234 6.78 -0.67 -8.01
N GLN A 235 7.90 -1.02 -7.36
CA GLN A 235 8.58 -2.32 -7.51
C GLN A 235 8.35 -3.27 -6.33
N ARG A 236 7.95 -2.75 -5.17
CA ARG A 236 7.74 -3.48 -3.93
C ARG A 236 6.43 -3.03 -3.29
N PHE A 237 5.59 -3.98 -2.90
CA PHE A 237 4.25 -3.73 -2.40
C PHE A 237 4.17 -4.23 -0.97
N VAL A 238 4.12 -3.31 -0.02
CA VAL A 238 4.20 -3.61 1.42
C VAL A 238 2.84 -3.33 2.05
N LEU A 239 2.26 -4.32 2.69
CA LEU A 239 1.03 -4.14 3.46
C LEU A 239 1.35 -3.71 4.89
N VAL A 240 0.77 -2.58 5.32
CA VAL A 240 0.84 -2.06 6.68
C VAL A 240 -0.56 -1.83 7.23
N SER A 241 -0.71 -1.89 8.56
CA SER A 241 -1.95 -1.51 9.25
C SER A 241 -1.69 -0.37 10.22
N GLU A 242 -2.77 0.17 10.79
CA GLU A 242 -2.79 1.29 11.73
C GLU A 242 -2.01 1.08 13.04
N THR A 243 -1.64 -0.17 13.33
CA THR A 243 -0.86 -0.60 14.50
C THR A 243 0.56 -1.07 14.16
N CYS A 244 1.04 -0.82 12.93
CA CYS A 244 2.40 -1.15 12.49
C CYS A 244 3.35 0.04 12.67
N ALA A 245 4.57 -0.24 13.14
CA ALA A 245 5.67 0.72 13.26
C ALA A 245 6.90 0.25 12.47
N PRO A 246 7.63 1.16 11.80
CA PRO A 246 8.91 0.85 11.18
C PRO A 246 9.97 0.52 12.23
N LEU A 247 10.80 -0.49 11.95
CA LEU A 247 11.93 -0.86 12.80
C LEU A 247 13.25 -0.19 12.40
N TYR A 248 13.28 0.52 11.27
CA TYR A 248 14.47 1.12 10.69
C TYR A 248 14.18 2.48 10.07
N PRO A 249 15.21 3.32 9.85
CA PRO A 249 15.06 4.61 9.18
C PRO A 249 14.59 4.44 7.72
N PRO A 250 13.96 5.47 7.11
CA PRO A 250 13.34 5.34 5.80
C PRO A 250 14.29 4.92 4.67
N HIS A 251 15.53 5.42 4.64
CA HIS A 251 16.51 5.05 3.62
C HIS A 251 16.95 3.58 3.72
N VAL A 252 17.11 3.05 4.94
CA VAL A 252 17.43 1.63 5.16
C VAL A 252 16.24 0.76 4.79
N PHE A 253 15.04 1.14 5.23
CA PHE A 253 13.79 0.44 4.91
C PHE A 253 13.58 0.33 3.40
N TYR A 254 13.76 1.45 2.68
CA TYR A 254 13.67 1.54 1.22
C TYR A 254 14.70 0.65 0.52
N LEU A 255 15.99 0.77 0.87
CA LEU A 255 17.06 -0.02 0.26
C LEU A 255 16.89 -1.51 0.54
N GLN A 256 16.48 -1.90 1.75
CA GLN A 256 16.26 -3.30 2.07
C GLN A 256 15.17 -3.91 1.19
N LEU A 257 14.01 -3.25 1.07
CA LEU A 257 12.91 -3.72 0.23
C LEU A 257 13.35 -3.91 -1.23
N LEU A 258 14.05 -2.91 -1.79
CA LEU A 258 14.51 -2.98 -3.17
C LEU A 258 15.67 -3.98 -3.36
N SER A 259 16.47 -4.25 -2.32
CA SER A 259 17.50 -5.29 -2.34
C SER A 259 16.94 -6.71 -2.28
N ASP A 260 15.73 -6.89 -1.76
CA ASP A 260 15.10 -8.21 -1.68
C ASP A 260 14.77 -8.72 -3.08
N ILE A 261 15.37 -9.87 -3.44
CA ILE A 261 15.11 -10.58 -4.70
C ILE A 261 13.96 -11.60 -4.61
N LYS A 262 13.33 -11.70 -3.43
CA LYS A 262 12.21 -12.60 -3.15
C LYS A 262 11.09 -11.82 -2.47
N SER A 263 9.84 -12.25 -2.68
CA SER A 263 8.72 -11.75 -1.88
C SER A 263 8.82 -12.24 -0.43
N ARG A 264 8.55 -11.37 0.54
CA ARG A 264 8.45 -11.77 1.96
C ARG A 264 7.08 -12.39 2.23
N VAL A 265 6.96 -13.67 1.92
CA VAL A 265 5.74 -14.49 2.03
C VAL A 265 6.15 -15.91 2.40
N ASN A 266 5.45 -16.53 3.36
CA ASN A 266 5.57 -17.97 3.58
C ASN A 266 4.71 -18.74 2.56
N ALA A 267 5.33 -19.23 1.49
CA ALA A 267 4.62 -19.96 0.44
C ALA A 267 5.30 -21.28 0.04
N CYS A 268 6.47 -21.60 0.56
CA CYS A 268 7.24 -22.75 0.10
C CYS A 268 6.81 -24.04 0.80
N GLY A 269 7.29 -25.18 0.26
CA GLY A 269 7.21 -26.46 0.96
C GLY A 269 5.80 -27.08 0.99
N LYS A 270 5.49 -27.76 2.09
CA LYS A 270 4.25 -28.54 2.24
C LYS A 270 3.10 -27.63 2.65
N PRO A 271 1.84 -28.04 2.41
CA PRO A 271 0.69 -27.31 2.90
C PRO A 271 0.74 -27.04 4.40
N GLU A 272 0.56 -25.77 4.75
CA GLU A 272 0.42 -25.28 6.12
C GLU A 272 -1.02 -24.82 6.37
N GLY A 273 -1.45 -24.85 7.64
CA GLY A 273 -2.84 -24.52 8.00
C GLY A 273 -3.85 -25.47 7.33
N VAL A 274 -3.50 -26.76 7.23
CA VAL A 274 -4.32 -27.79 6.56
C VAL A 274 -5.67 -28.00 7.23
N GLU A 275 -5.78 -27.69 8.52
CA GLU A 275 -7.03 -27.69 9.27
C GLU A 275 -8.03 -26.64 8.76
N ARG A 276 -7.56 -25.64 8.02
CA ARG A 276 -8.37 -24.59 7.38
C ARG A 276 -8.71 -24.90 5.91
N TRP A 277 -8.16 -25.97 5.35
CA TRP A 277 -8.49 -26.41 4.00
C TRP A 277 -9.95 -26.88 3.93
N ASN A 278 -10.59 -26.61 2.80
CA ASN A 278 -11.96 -27.02 2.52
C ASN A 278 -12.05 -27.70 1.16
N SER A 279 -12.69 -28.87 1.06
CA SER A 279 -12.85 -29.57 -0.22
C SER A 279 -13.64 -28.78 -1.27
N ALA A 280 -14.48 -27.82 -0.87
CA ALA A 280 -15.18 -26.92 -1.79
C ALA A 280 -14.24 -25.92 -2.50
N LEU A 281 -13.04 -25.69 -1.95
CA LEU A 281 -11.98 -24.91 -2.60
C LEU A 281 -11.32 -25.68 -3.75
N TYR A 282 -11.46 -27.01 -3.80
CA TYR A 282 -10.85 -27.83 -4.83
C TYR A 282 -11.23 -27.37 -6.25
N MET A 283 -10.22 -27.16 -7.07
CA MET A 283 -10.36 -26.84 -8.49
C MET A 283 -9.46 -27.78 -9.29
N PRO A 284 -10.02 -28.72 -10.07
CA PRO A 284 -9.24 -29.66 -10.87
C PRO A 284 -8.18 -28.95 -11.72
N GLY A 285 -6.93 -29.42 -11.65
CA GLY A 285 -5.81 -28.86 -12.40
C GLY A 285 -5.32 -27.48 -11.94
N LEU A 286 -5.96 -26.84 -10.95
CA LEU A 286 -5.58 -25.51 -10.46
C LEU A 286 -5.26 -25.54 -8.97
N LEU A 287 -6.27 -25.79 -8.13
CA LEU A 287 -6.15 -25.77 -6.67
C LEU A 287 -6.43 -27.15 -6.08
N THR A 288 -5.37 -27.81 -5.62
CA THR A 288 -5.43 -29.09 -4.90
C THR A 288 -4.93 -28.87 -3.47
N PRO A 289 -5.20 -29.80 -2.53
CA PRO A 289 -4.71 -29.68 -1.15
C PRO A 289 -3.19 -29.49 -1.08
N HIS A 290 -2.43 -30.08 -2.02
CA HIS A 290 -0.97 -29.95 -2.09
C HIS A 290 -0.47 -28.54 -2.42
N ARG A 291 -1.30 -27.68 -3.00
CA ARG A 291 -0.99 -26.28 -3.34
C ARG A 291 -1.52 -25.28 -2.30
N TRP A 292 -2.24 -25.75 -1.28
CA TRP A 292 -2.67 -24.91 -0.18
C TRP A 292 -1.45 -24.37 0.56
N ARG A 293 -1.44 -23.07 0.87
CA ARG A 293 -0.36 -22.40 1.61
C ARG A 293 -0.93 -21.45 2.64
N LYS A 294 -0.14 -21.13 3.66
CA LYS A 294 -0.46 -20.17 4.71
C LYS A 294 0.74 -19.24 4.93
N SER A 295 0.48 -17.95 5.06
CA SER A 295 1.43 -16.94 5.49
C SER A 295 0.74 -15.91 6.38
N ALA A 296 1.50 -15.13 7.13
CA ALA A 296 1.03 -13.91 7.78
C ALA A 296 0.30 -12.99 6.78
N GLN A 297 -0.69 -12.25 7.27
CA GLN A 297 -1.40 -11.25 6.48
C GLN A 297 -0.43 -10.20 5.90
N TRP A 298 0.43 -9.64 6.74
CA TRP A 298 1.42 -8.62 6.36
C TRP A 298 2.54 -9.23 5.52
N LYS A 299 2.58 -8.83 4.24
CA LYS A 299 3.48 -9.37 3.23
C LYS A 299 4.15 -8.24 2.45
N MET A 300 5.32 -8.56 1.88
CA MET A 300 5.89 -7.76 0.79
C MET A 300 5.85 -8.57 -0.49
N LEU A 301 5.31 -7.98 -1.56
CA LEU A 301 5.34 -8.56 -2.90
C LEU A 301 6.31 -7.81 -3.82
N MET A 302 7.07 -8.56 -4.61
CA MET A 302 7.68 -8.02 -5.82
C MET A 302 6.61 -7.71 -6.87
N ARG A 303 6.87 -6.74 -7.76
CA ARG A 303 5.92 -6.32 -8.82
C ARG A 303 5.34 -7.49 -9.63
N ALA A 304 6.17 -8.47 -10.01
CA ALA A 304 5.69 -9.66 -10.73
C ALA A 304 4.63 -10.45 -9.94
N HIS A 305 4.79 -10.59 -8.62
CA HIS A 305 3.81 -11.26 -7.77
C HIS A 305 2.56 -10.40 -7.52
N ALA A 306 2.72 -9.07 -7.41
CA ALA A 306 1.60 -8.14 -7.35
C ALA A 306 0.74 -8.21 -8.63
N GLN A 307 1.37 -8.31 -9.81
CA GLN A 307 0.67 -8.49 -11.10
C GLN A 307 -0.13 -9.80 -11.15
N LEU A 308 0.39 -10.89 -10.58
CA LEU A 308 -0.40 -12.13 -10.45
C LEU A 308 -1.65 -11.91 -9.61
N VAL A 309 -1.54 -11.20 -8.48
CA VAL A 309 -2.70 -10.86 -7.64
C VAL A 309 -3.72 -10.03 -8.43
N ALA A 310 -3.28 -8.99 -9.13
CA ALA A 310 -4.16 -8.11 -9.90
C ALA A 310 -4.88 -8.81 -11.07
N THR A 311 -4.20 -9.76 -11.72
CA THR A 311 -4.73 -10.47 -12.89
C THR A 311 -5.54 -11.71 -12.54
N ASP A 312 -5.41 -12.24 -11.31
CA ASP A 312 -6.20 -13.38 -10.89
C ASP A 312 -7.70 -13.04 -10.81
N ARG A 313 -8.48 -13.89 -11.48
CA ARG A 313 -9.94 -13.92 -11.44
C ARG A 313 -10.49 -15.25 -10.95
N ARG A 314 -9.73 -16.34 -11.08
CA ARG A 314 -10.26 -17.69 -10.86
C ARG A 314 -10.15 -18.10 -9.41
N LEU A 315 -8.99 -17.86 -8.80
CA LEU A 315 -8.75 -18.24 -7.41
C LEU A 315 -9.46 -17.28 -6.45
N ALA A 316 -9.43 -15.98 -6.74
CA ALA A 316 -10.17 -14.92 -6.05
C ALA A 316 -11.66 -15.25 -5.93
N LEU A 317 -12.35 -15.51 -7.05
CA LEU A 317 -13.77 -15.90 -7.04
C LEU A 317 -14.02 -17.21 -6.28
N ARG A 318 -13.06 -18.14 -6.30
CA ARG A 318 -13.17 -19.39 -5.54
C ARG A 318 -13.06 -19.12 -4.03
N PHE A 319 -12.10 -18.30 -3.61
CA PHE A 319 -11.91 -17.90 -2.23
C PHE A 319 -13.11 -17.09 -1.71
N GLU A 320 -13.63 -16.15 -2.50
CA GLU A 320 -14.83 -15.38 -2.17
C GLU A 320 -16.03 -16.28 -1.85
N ARG A 321 -16.22 -17.33 -2.65
CA ARG A 321 -17.35 -18.24 -2.47
C ARG A 321 -17.14 -19.24 -1.34
N GLU A 322 -15.92 -19.74 -1.14
CA GLU A 322 -15.67 -20.95 -0.36
C GLU A 322 -14.77 -20.75 0.87
N CYS A 323 -13.94 -19.71 0.90
CA CYS A 323 -13.03 -19.40 2.01
C CYS A 323 -13.59 -18.30 2.91
N TYR A 324 -14.45 -18.70 3.84
CA TYR A 324 -15.01 -17.83 4.87
C TYR A 324 -14.99 -18.54 6.23
N SER A 325 -14.92 -17.75 7.30
CA SER A 325 -15.04 -18.25 8.67
C SER A 325 -16.45 -18.07 9.20
N TYR A 326 -17.00 -19.12 9.80
CA TYR A 326 -18.30 -19.14 10.45
C TYR A 326 -18.21 -20.05 11.68
N PHE A 327 -18.23 -19.43 12.86
CA PHE A 327 -18.12 -20.10 14.16
C PHE A 327 -19.08 -19.45 15.16
N PRO A 328 -20.39 -19.74 15.09
CA PRO A 328 -21.35 -19.13 16.01
C PRO A 328 -21.09 -19.59 17.46
N PRO A 329 -21.23 -18.70 18.46
CA PRO A 329 -21.67 -17.30 18.37
C PRO A 329 -20.56 -16.29 18.03
N ILE A 330 -19.29 -16.70 17.96
CA ILE A 330 -18.12 -15.82 17.83
C ILE A 330 -18.07 -15.13 16.46
N MET A 331 -18.35 -15.86 15.39
CA MET A 331 -18.40 -15.35 14.02
C MET A 331 -19.71 -15.74 13.38
N VAL A 332 -20.54 -14.74 13.14
CA VAL A 332 -21.81 -14.90 12.42
C VAL A 332 -21.57 -15.06 10.92
N ARG A 333 -22.59 -15.58 10.23
CA ARG A 333 -22.50 -15.85 8.80
C ARG A 333 -22.44 -14.52 8.04
N PRO A 334 -21.48 -14.34 7.12
CA PRO A 334 -21.42 -13.12 6.33
C PRO A 334 -22.65 -12.96 5.43
N PRO A 335 -23.16 -11.73 5.22
CA PRO A 335 -24.32 -11.50 4.36
C PRO A 335 -24.18 -12.02 2.93
N TYR A 336 -22.98 -11.93 2.34
CA TYR A 336 -22.71 -12.48 1.00
C TYR A 336 -22.83 -14.01 0.95
N VAL A 337 -22.59 -14.71 2.08
CA VAL A 337 -22.81 -16.15 2.21
C VAL A 337 -24.29 -16.47 2.45
N VAL A 338 -24.99 -15.65 3.24
CA VAL A 338 -26.45 -15.77 3.46
C VAL A 338 -27.20 -15.66 2.13
N ALA A 339 -26.82 -14.68 1.29
CA ALA A 339 -27.43 -14.44 -0.02
C ALA A 339 -27.31 -15.64 -0.98
N GLN A 340 -26.35 -16.54 -0.76
CA GLN A 340 -26.16 -17.75 -1.55
C GLN A 340 -27.06 -18.93 -1.12
N ASN A 341 -27.96 -18.72 -0.16
CA ASN A 341 -28.88 -19.71 0.41
C ASN A 341 -28.17 -21.01 0.87
N ARG A 342 -26.91 -20.88 1.32
CA ARG A 342 -26.11 -22.02 1.73
C ARG A 342 -26.54 -22.49 3.12
N THR A 343 -26.94 -23.75 3.19
CA THR A 343 -27.15 -24.46 4.45
C THR A 343 -25.90 -25.31 4.72
N TRP A 344 -25.27 -25.08 5.89
CA TRP A 344 -24.36 -25.98 6.63
C TRP A 344 -22.86 -25.65 6.84
N VAL A 345 -22.50 -26.04 8.09
CA VAL A 345 -21.25 -26.31 8.84
C VAL A 345 -20.34 -25.13 9.21
N HIS A 346 -19.88 -25.18 10.46
CA HIS A 346 -18.71 -24.47 10.96
C HIS A 346 -17.58 -24.52 9.93
N ARG A 347 -17.07 -23.34 9.55
CA ARG A 347 -15.92 -23.20 8.66
C ARG A 347 -14.87 -22.30 9.31
N SER A 348 -13.62 -22.64 9.10
CA SER A 348 -12.48 -21.82 9.51
C SER A 348 -11.59 -21.68 8.30
N CYS A 349 -11.69 -20.54 7.60
CA CYS A 349 -10.84 -20.22 6.46
C CYS A 349 -10.55 -18.72 6.50
N ILE A 350 -9.27 -18.37 6.58
CA ILE A 350 -8.80 -16.99 6.76
C ILE A 350 -8.15 -16.55 5.45
N SER A 351 -8.95 -15.93 4.58
CA SER A 351 -8.56 -15.67 3.18
C SER A 351 -7.29 -14.84 3.05
N ASP A 352 -7.09 -13.83 3.89
CA ASP A 352 -5.93 -12.94 3.91
C ASP A 352 -4.60 -13.66 4.24
N GLU A 353 -4.66 -14.74 5.03
CA GLU A 353 -3.49 -15.59 5.32
C GLU A 353 -3.22 -16.65 4.24
N HIS A 354 -4.23 -17.02 3.44
CA HIS A 354 -4.15 -18.17 2.53
C HIS A 354 -4.19 -17.83 1.04
N TYR A 355 -4.88 -16.77 0.64
CA TYR A 355 -5.16 -16.46 -0.77
C TYR A 355 -3.89 -16.20 -1.58
N ILE A 356 -3.11 -15.18 -1.20
CA ILE A 356 -1.88 -14.80 -1.91
C ILE A 356 -0.84 -15.93 -1.93
N PRO A 357 -0.45 -16.58 -0.81
CA PRO A 357 0.57 -17.62 -0.87
C PRO A 357 0.09 -18.85 -1.66
N THR A 358 -1.21 -19.18 -1.62
CA THR A 358 -1.79 -20.24 -2.45
C THR A 358 -1.77 -19.86 -3.92
N LEU A 359 -2.07 -18.60 -4.27
CA LEU A 359 -1.95 -18.10 -5.64
C LEU A 359 -0.53 -18.30 -6.18
N LEU A 360 0.48 -17.92 -5.40
CA LEU A 360 1.87 -18.10 -5.80
C LEU A 360 2.21 -19.58 -6.04
N ALA A 361 1.82 -20.48 -5.12
CA ALA A 361 2.04 -21.92 -5.29
C ALA A 361 1.29 -22.50 -6.51
N VAL A 362 0.06 -22.06 -6.79
CA VAL A 362 -0.71 -22.48 -7.97
C VAL A 362 0.00 -22.10 -9.28
N HIS A 363 0.70 -20.97 -9.29
CA HIS A 363 1.49 -20.48 -10.42
C HIS A 363 2.95 -20.97 -10.42
N GLY A 364 3.36 -21.83 -9.48
CA GLY A 364 4.74 -22.33 -9.36
C GLY A 364 5.75 -21.23 -8.98
N LYS A 365 5.29 -20.24 -8.22
CA LYS A 365 6.05 -19.06 -7.76
C LYS A 365 6.33 -19.08 -6.26
N ASP A 366 6.04 -20.18 -5.59
CA ASP A 366 6.28 -20.36 -4.17
C ASP A 366 7.77 -20.29 -3.81
N GLU A 367 8.66 -20.84 -4.64
CA GLU A 367 10.12 -20.79 -4.39
C GLU A 367 10.75 -19.39 -4.62
N GLU A 368 9.99 -18.46 -5.21
CA GLU A 368 10.35 -17.05 -5.37
C GLU A 368 10.01 -16.21 -4.11
N THR A 369 9.65 -16.87 -3.00
CA THR A 369 9.39 -16.23 -1.71
C THR A 369 10.41 -16.61 -0.63
N THR A 370 10.36 -15.90 0.51
CA THR A 370 11.24 -16.12 1.66
C THR A 370 10.96 -17.41 2.41
N CYS A 371 9.87 -18.13 2.10
CA CYS A 371 9.44 -19.32 2.82
C CYS A 371 9.25 -19.09 4.34
N ALA A 372 9.00 -17.84 4.73
CA ALA A 372 8.90 -17.42 6.12
C ALA A 372 8.08 -16.14 6.21
N ASP A 373 7.35 -15.99 7.31
CA ASP A 373 6.72 -14.74 7.69
C ASP A 373 7.83 -13.78 8.15
N ALA A 374 8.31 -12.96 7.21
CA ALA A 374 9.59 -12.27 7.32
C ALA A 374 9.51 -10.74 7.17
N LEU A 375 8.31 -10.18 6.99
CA LEU A 375 8.13 -8.73 6.86
C LEU A 375 7.90 -8.06 8.21
N THR A 376 6.87 -8.53 8.92
CA THR A 376 6.36 -7.89 10.14
C THR A 376 6.43 -8.86 11.31
N THR A 377 7.10 -8.46 12.38
CA THR A 377 7.12 -9.23 13.63
C THR A 377 5.87 -8.97 14.45
N ALA A 378 5.41 -9.98 15.19
CA ALA A 378 4.34 -9.86 16.16
C ALA A 378 4.54 -10.87 17.30
N ASP A 379 4.32 -10.45 18.54
CA ASP A 379 4.47 -11.31 19.70
C ASP A 379 3.22 -12.19 19.91
N TRP A 380 3.28 -13.43 19.42
CA TRP A 380 2.26 -14.42 19.71
C TRP A 380 2.45 -15.02 21.12
N VAL A 381 1.39 -14.97 21.91
CA VAL A 381 1.34 -15.56 23.26
C VAL A 381 0.36 -16.74 23.22
N PRO A 382 0.73 -17.93 23.74
CA PRO A 382 -0.18 -19.07 23.81
C PRO A 382 -1.51 -18.69 24.47
N GLY A 383 -2.63 -19.11 23.86
CA GLY A 383 -3.98 -18.84 24.37
C GLY A 383 -4.63 -17.56 23.86
N LEU A 384 -3.91 -16.67 23.15
CA LEU A 384 -4.51 -15.51 22.49
C LEU A 384 -4.89 -15.81 21.03
N TRP A 385 -6.02 -15.26 20.60
CA TRP A 385 -6.49 -15.31 19.20
C TRP A 385 -5.85 -14.23 18.31
N SER A 386 -5.11 -13.30 18.90
CA SER A 386 -4.35 -12.27 18.22
C SER A 386 -3.02 -12.00 18.96
N PRO A 387 -2.01 -11.39 18.31
CA PRO A 387 -0.75 -11.11 19.00
C PRO A 387 -0.92 -10.12 20.16
N LYS A 388 0.03 -10.18 21.11
CA LYS A 388 0.12 -9.28 22.25
C LYS A 388 0.12 -7.83 21.79
N VAL A 389 -0.61 -6.99 22.53
CA VAL A 389 -0.57 -5.53 22.37
C VAL A 389 0.56 -4.95 23.21
N HIS A 390 1.38 -4.10 22.60
CA HIS A 390 2.47 -3.35 23.23
C HIS A 390 1.99 -1.94 23.58
N HIS A 391 1.90 -1.64 24.87
CA HIS A 391 1.54 -0.31 25.40
C HIS A 391 2.77 0.56 25.62
N GLY A 392 2.59 1.88 25.78
CA GLY A 392 3.70 2.82 25.89
C GLY A 392 4.69 2.48 27.01
N GLY A 393 4.20 2.02 28.17
CA GLY A 393 5.06 1.63 29.29
C GLY A 393 5.97 0.41 29.03
N GLU A 394 5.76 -0.34 27.94
CA GLU A 394 6.59 -1.47 27.54
C GLU A 394 7.57 -1.12 26.40
N VAL A 395 7.45 0.06 25.80
CA VAL A 395 8.25 0.45 24.63
C VAL A 395 9.59 1.04 25.05
N ASP A 396 10.64 0.25 24.84
CA ASP A 396 12.03 0.63 25.07
C ASP A 396 12.97 0.10 23.96
N VAL A 397 14.25 0.43 24.07
CA VAL A 397 15.30 -0.01 23.13
C VAL A 397 15.41 -1.55 23.09
N ASP A 398 15.24 -2.21 24.23
CA ASP A 398 15.34 -3.66 24.33
C ASP A 398 14.18 -4.35 23.61
N LEU A 399 12.95 -3.85 23.74
CA LEU A 399 11.80 -4.31 22.98
C LEU A 399 12.07 -4.19 21.48
N LEU A 400 12.50 -3.02 20.99
CA LEU A 400 12.77 -2.83 19.55
C LEU A 400 13.88 -3.77 19.05
N HIS A 401 14.94 -4.00 19.83
CA HIS A 401 15.97 -4.99 19.49
C HIS A 401 15.44 -6.42 19.45
N ARG A 402 14.58 -6.80 20.39
CA ARG A 402 13.94 -8.12 20.38
C ARG A 402 13.04 -8.29 19.15
N LEU A 403 12.26 -7.26 18.81
CA LEU A 403 11.35 -7.26 17.67
C LEU A 403 12.08 -7.37 16.31
N ARG A 404 13.34 -6.93 16.21
CA ARG A 404 14.17 -7.15 15.02
C ARG A 404 14.63 -8.59 14.84
N LYS A 405 14.55 -9.44 15.86
CA LYS A 405 14.98 -10.84 15.83
C LYS A 405 13.79 -11.77 15.66
N GLN A 406 13.97 -12.86 14.91
CA GLN A 406 12.99 -13.94 14.89
C GLN A 406 13.12 -14.78 16.16
N ARG A 407 12.01 -14.96 16.87
CA ARG A 407 11.94 -15.59 18.22
C ARG A 407 12.47 -17.04 18.28
N SER A 408 12.65 -17.70 17.14
CA SER A 408 12.91 -19.14 17.04
C SER A 408 14.20 -19.51 16.30
N THR A 409 15.01 -18.54 15.87
CA THR A 409 16.21 -18.80 15.06
C THR A 409 17.34 -17.83 15.44
N ASP A 410 18.59 -18.31 15.38
CA ASP A 410 19.80 -17.47 15.48
C ASP A 410 19.99 -16.60 14.21
N ILE A 411 18.92 -15.99 13.69
CA ILE A 411 19.01 -15.07 12.56
C ILE A 411 19.61 -13.76 13.08
N THR A 412 20.87 -13.54 12.75
CA THR A 412 21.58 -12.30 13.00
C THR A 412 21.40 -11.36 11.82
N CYS A 413 20.56 -10.34 12.00
CA CYS A 413 20.42 -9.27 11.03
C CYS A 413 21.65 -8.37 11.03
N ASN A 414 22.27 -8.16 9.88
CA ASN A 414 23.43 -7.29 9.74
C ASN A 414 23.04 -5.80 9.71
N VAL A 415 22.46 -5.32 10.81
CA VAL A 415 21.88 -3.97 10.91
C VAL A 415 22.95 -2.88 10.81
N ALA A 416 24.13 -3.10 11.41
CA ALA A 416 25.20 -2.11 11.44
C ALA A 416 25.75 -1.84 10.03
N ASP A 417 26.06 -2.88 9.26
CA ASP A 417 26.57 -2.71 7.89
C ASP A 417 25.48 -2.18 6.95
N ALA A 418 24.22 -2.57 7.16
CA ALA A 418 23.09 -2.01 6.41
C ALA A 418 22.93 -0.51 6.64
N LEU A 419 23.01 -0.04 7.89
CA LEU A 419 22.99 1.39 8.22
C LEU A 419 24.19 2.11 7.61
N ALA A 420 25.40 1.58 7.81
CA ALA A 420 26.63 2.22 7.33
C ALA A 420 26.66 2.33 5.80
N SER A 421 26.34 1.25 5.09
CA SER A 421 26.28 1.26 3.62
C SER A 421 25.15 2.15 3.11
N ALA A 422 23.96 2.12 3.72
CA ALA A 422 22.86 3.00 3.32
C ALA A 422 23.19 4.49 3.50
N ALA A 423 23.90 4.86 4.56
CA ALA A 423 24.31 6.24 4.81
C ALA A 423 25.24 6.81 3.71
N THR A 424 25.97 5.96 3.00
CA THR A 424 26.80 6.39 1.85
C THR A 424 25.99 6.63 0.58
N MET A 425 24.76 6.12 0.49
CA MET A 425 23.93 6.17 -0.72
C MET A 425 22.95 7.34 -0.74
N PHE A 426 22.76 7.96 0.41
CA PHE A 426 21.86 9.10 0.60
C PHE A 426 22.65 10.30 1.11
N ARG A 427 22.10 11.47 0.85
CA ARG A 427 22.49 12.72 1.50
C ARG A 427 21.24 13.48 1.91
N ARG A 428 21.42 14.48 2.75
CA ARG A 428 20.38 15.47 2.97
C ARG A 428 20.12 16.23 1.67
N ARG A 429 18.86 16.45 1.33
CA ARG A 429 18.47 17.17 0.11
C ARG A 429 19.14 18.56 0.09
N GLY A 430 19.90 18.84 -0.97
CA GLY A 430 20.67 20.08 -1.10
C GLY A 430 22.03 20.10 -0.39
N ALA A 431 22.43 19.05 0.34
CA ALA A 431 23.76 18.93 0.91
C ALA A 431 24.80 18.46 -0.12
N ASN A 432 26.08 18.76 0.14
CA ASN A 432 27.19 18.34 -0.72
C ASN A 432 27.76 16.97 -0.33
N THR A 433 27.50 16.50 0.88
CA THR A 433 28.07 15.27 1.45
C THR A 433 26.98 14.24 1.74
N THR A 434 27.33 12.96 1.61
CA THR A 434 26.49 11.83 2.02
C THR A 434 26.19 11.85 3.52
N LEU A 435 25.18 11.10 3.95
CA LEU A 435 24.88 10.92 5.38
C LEU A 435 26.05 10.23 6.12
N ALA A 436 26.94 9.55 5.40
CA ALA A 436 28.26 9.17 5.90
C ALA A 436 29.17 10.42 6.00
N GLY A 437 29.13 11.15 7.14
CA GLY A 437 29.92 12.37 7.38
C GLY A 437 30.03 12.76 8.86
N GLN A 438 31.28 12.92 9.32
CA GLN A 438 31.80 13.06 10.71
C GLN A 438 31.40 11.92 11.68
N PRO A 439 32.37 11.10 12.14
CA PRO A 439 32.09 10.08 13.15
C PRO A 439 31.59 10.76 14.43
N LEU A 440 30.48 10.26 14.98
CA LEU A 440 30.11 10.54 16.36
C LEU A 440 31.33 10.25 17.26
N PRO A 441 31.73 11.16 18.16
CA PRO A 441 32.87 10.92 19.04
C PRO A 441 32.60 9.66 19.87
N GLY A 442 33.37 8.59 19.62
CA GLY A 442 33.24 7.32 20.33
C GLY A 442 33.49 6.04 19.50
N SER A 443 33.59 6.11 18.17
CA SER A 443 33.98 4.94 17.36
C SER A 443 35.49 4.86 17.17
N VAL A 444 36.08 3.79 17.71
CA VAL A 444 37.52 3.48 17.62
C VAL A 444 37.90 3.21 16.17
N GLN A 445 38.76 4.04 15.60
CA GLN A 445 39.34 3.83 14.28
C GLN A 445 40.28 2.63 14.27
N GLY A 446 39.97 1.64 13.45
CA GLY A 446 40.89 0.57 13.06
C GLY A 446 41.99 1.09 12.14
N ALA A 447 43.23 0.94 12.59
CA ALA A 447 44.52 1.01 11.92
C ALA A 447 44.58 1.44 10.44
N ALA A 448 45.20 2.61 10.21
CA ALA A 448 45.73 3.00 8.91
C ALA A 448 46.97 2.17 8.54
N VAL A 449 46.89 1.40 7.45
CA VAL A 449 48.05 0.75 6.84
C VAL A 449 48.78 1.76 5.95
N ARG A 450 49.98 2.18 6.35
CA ARG A 450 50.91 2.93 5.50
C ARG A 450 51.64 1.95 4.58
N HIS A 451 51.39 2.03 3.27
CA HIS A 451 52.25 1.38 2.27
C HIS A 451 53.24 2.38 1.63
N LEU A 452 54.51 2.00 1.70
CA LEU A 452 55.66 2.66 1.07
C LEU A 452 55.58 2.52 -0.46
N ARG A 453 55.79 3.64 -1.17
CA ARG A 453 55.85 3.72 -2.63
C ARG A 453 57.26 3.39 -3.14
N HIS A 454 57.36 2.43 -4.06
CA HIS A 454 58.30 2.48 -5.19
C HIS A 454 57.86 1.52 -6.31
N GLY A 455 57.81 2.01 -7.55
CA GLY A 455 57.56 1.19 -8.76
C GLY A 455 56.50 1.79 -9.69
N THR A 456 56.94 2.46 -10.75
CA THR A 456 56.15 3.20 -11.74
C THR A 456 55.49 2.31 -12.80
N GLN A 457 54.30 2.71 -13.25
CA GLN A 457 53.50 2.28 -14.42
C GLN A 457 52.69 0.97 -14.39
N GLN A 458 53.02 -0.08 -13.63
CA GLN A 458 52.09 -1.22 -13.45
C GLN A 458 51.14 -1.08 -12.24
N VAL A 459 51.51 -0.22 -11.28
CA VAL A 459 50.71 0.08 -10.09
C VAL A 459 49.50 0.98 -10.40
N GLU A 460 49.53 1.75 -11.49
CA GLU A 460 48.42 2.64 -11.84
C GLU A 460 47.20 1.90 -12.40
N GLN A 461 47.38 0.82 -13.18
CA GLN A 461 46.24 0.03 -13.67
C GLN A 461 45.62 -0.86 -12.59
N HIS A 462 46.44 -1.47 -11.72
CA HIS A 462 45.93 -2.20 -10.56
C HIS A 462 45.37 -1.26 -9.50
N GLY A 463 45.94 -0.07 -9.30
CA GLY A 463 45.42 0.97 -8.42
C GLY A 463 44.10 1.55 -8.93
N GLN A 464 43.94 1.75 -10.24
CA GLN A 464 42.67 2.18 -10.84
C GLN A 464 41.60 1.07 -10.82
N GLN A 465 41.99 -0.21 -10.97
CA GLN A 465 41.08 -1.34 -10.81
C GLN A 465 40.69 -1.54 -9.34
N GLN A 466 41.62 -1.42 -8.39
CA GLN A 466 41.31 -1.42 -6.96
C GLN A 466 40.45 -0.23 -6.57
N GLU A 467 40.76 0.99 -7.02
CA GLU A 467 39.90 2.16 -6.79
C GLU A 467 38.53 2.02 -7.45
N GLN A 468 38.42 1.41 -8.64
CA GLN A 468 37.12 1.13 -9.27
C GLN A 468 36.37 0.02 -8.53
N GLN A 469 37.06 -0.98 -8.00
CA GLN A 469 36.47 -2.09 -7.26
C GLN A 469 36.06 -1.66 -5.84
N GLU A 470 36.86 -0.82 -5.18
CA GLU A 470 36.54 -0.11 -3.94
C GLU A 470 35.41 0.90 -4.16
N ARG A 471 35.42 1.68 -5.25
CA ARG A 471 34.27 2.52 -5.63
C ARG A 471 33.02 1.70 -5.93
N ARG A 472 33.14 0.51 -6.53
CA ARG A 472 32.01 -0.42 -6.73
C ARG A 472 31.51 -1.01 -5.41
N GLN A 473 32.41 -1.31 -4.47
CA GLN A 473 32.06 -1.80 -3.13
C GLN A 473 31.41 -0.70 -2.27
N GLN A 474 31.87 0.56 -2.37
CA GLN A 474 31.29 1.71 -1.67
C GLN A 474 29.83 1.99 -2.05
N HIS A 475 29.39 1.55 -3.23
CA HIS A 475 28.03 1.78 -3.73
C HIS A 475 27.19 0.49 -3.76
N THR A 476 27.55 -0.51 -2.94
CA THR A 476 26.76 -1.74 -2.79
C THR A 476 26.10 -1.77 -1.42
N TYR A 477 24.78 -1.93 -1.40
CA TYR A 477 24.02 -1.96 -0.15
C TYR A 477 24.27 -3.29 0.56
N ALA A 478 24.68 -3.23 1.82
CA ALA A 478 24.84 -4.42 2.64
C ALA A 478 23.48 -4.85 3.19
N SER A 479 22.83 -5.79 2.50
CA SER A 479 21.51 -6.30 2.88
C SER A 479 21.51 -6.93 4.27
N MET A 480 20.48 -6.66 5.07
CA MET A 480 20.27 -7.32 6.37
C MET A 480 19.87 -8.79 6.23
N GLY A 481 19.44 -9.20 5.03
CA GLY A 481 18.84 -10.51 4.76
C GLY A 481 17.32 -10.43 4.60
N ASN A 482 16.78 -11.35 3.81
CA ASN A 482 15.37 -11.40 3.45
C ASN A 482 14.46 -11.97 4.56
N THR A 483 15.03 -12.40 5.68
CA THR A 483 14.32 -12.90 6.88
C THR A 483 14.25 -11.88 8.02
N CYS A 484 14.93 -10.74 7.89
CA CYS A 484 14.96 -9.69 8.91
C CYS A 484 13.73 -8.80 8.87
N PHE A 485 12.96 -8.75 9.96
CA PHE A 485 11.75 -7.94 10.04
C PHE A 485 12.02 -6.46 9.84
N LEU A 486 11.19 -5.80 9.01
CA LEU A 486 11.27 -4.36 8.77
C LEU A 486 10.22 -3.57 9.55
N LEU A 487 9.16 -4.27 9.97
CA LEU A 487 8.03 -3.73 10.70
C LEU A 487 7.79 -4.54 11.96
N ALA A 488 7.24 -3.89 12.97
CA ALA A 488 6.61 -4.54 14.11
C ALA A 488 5.16 -4.07 14.20
N ARG A 489 4.28 -4.89 14.78
CA ARG A 489 2.87 -4.56 14.90
C ARG A 489 2.30 -4.82 16.28
N LYS A 490 1.02 -4.44 16.43
CA LYS A 490 0.24 -4.49 17.67
C LYS A 490 0.76 -3.52 18.72
N PHE A 491 1.20 -2.34 18.30
CA PHE A 491 1.36 -1.23 19.22
C PHE A 491 0.02 -0.55 19.48
N ALA A 492 -0.23 -0.25 20.76
CA ALA A 492 -1.35 0.58 21.17
C ALA A 492 -1.08 2.07 20.83
N PRO A 493 -2.11 2.91 20.76
CA PRO A 493 -1.96 4.33 20.46
C PRO A 493 -1.01 5.08 21.42
N ASP A 494 -1.03 4.73 22.70
CA ASP A 494 -0.17 5.32 23.73
C ASP A 494 1.32 4.99 23.54
N ALA A 495 1.65 3.99 22.72
CA ALA A 495 3.01 3.67 22.34
C ALA A 495 3.64 4.67 21.35
N ALA A 496 2.84 5.49 20.66
CA ALA A 496 3.34 6.39 19.62
C ALA A 496 4.38 7.39 20.15
N SER A 497 4.16 7.97 21.34
CA SER A 497 5.08 8.92 21.96
C SER A 497 6.43 8.29 22.30
N MET A 498 6.41 7.07 22.83
CA MET A 498 7.62 6.34 23.19
C MET A 498 8.39 5.90 21.94
N LEU A 499 7.70 5.45 20.89
CA LEU A 499 8.31 5.14 19.60
C LEU A 499 9.01 6.37 18.99
N LEU A 500 8.37 7.55 19.05
CA LEU A 500 8.97 8.80 18.58
C LEU A 500 10.21 9.19 19.39
N GLN A 501 10.15 9.13 20.73
CA GLN A 501 11.31 9.41 21.59
C GLN A 501 12.49 8.48 21.28
N LEU A 502 12.23 7.20 21.04
CA LEU A 502 13.27 6.25 20.61
C LEU A 502 13.77 6.52 19.18
N GLY A 503 12.92 7.07 18.32
CA GLY A 503 13.26 7.50 16.96
C GLY A 503 14.13 8.76 16.91
N GLU A 504 14.12 9.58 17.95
CA GLU A 504 14.99 10.74 18.15
C GLU A 504 16.33 10.38 18.81
N ASN A 505 16.41 9.22 19.45
CA ASN A 505 17.68 8.71 19.96
C ASN A 505 18.53 8.29 18.76
N CYS A 506 19.41 9.18 18.29
CA CYS A 506 20.27 8.99 17.11
C CYS A 506 21.35 7.90 17.28
N GLN A 507 21.18 7.04 18.28
CA GLN A 507 21.93 5.83 18.49
C GLN A 507 21.06 4.62 18.15
N VAL A 508 21.68 3.48 17.85
CA VAL A 508 20.97 2.18 17.87
C VAL A 508 19.98 1.92 16.72
N GLY A 509 20.15 2.51 15.53
CA GLY A 509 19.44 2.07 14.31
C GLY A 509 17.91 2.16 14.33
N THR A 510 17.31 2.60 15.44
CA THR A 510 15.88 2.93 15.65
C THR A 510 15.61 4.37 15.24
N ALA A 511 16.65 5.12 14.89
CA ALA A 511 16.62 6.54 14.61
C ALA A 511 15.91 6.85 13.26
N PHE A 512 14.62 7.15 13.29
CA PHE A 512 13.86 7.58 12.12
C PHE A 512 13.41 9.04 12.18
N SER A 513 13.96 9.85 13.10
CA SER A 513 13.77 11.30 13.15
C SER A 513 14.74 12.07 12.24
N PRO A 514 14.34 13.21 11.65
CA PRO A 514 15.24 14.06 10.88
C PRO A 514 16.36 14.66 11.72
N ALA A 515 16.19 14.76 13.05
CA ALA A 515 17.23 15.21 13.97
C ALA A 515 18.48 14.31 13.95
N CYS A 516 18.34 13.08 13.45
CA CYS A 516 19.42 12.11 13.33
C CYS A 516 20.11 12.13 11.97
N LEU A 517 19.67 12.99 11.05
CA LEU A 517 20.40 13.25 9.82
C LEU A 517 21.58 14.19 10.12
N PRO A 518 22.78 13.94 9.57
CA PRO A 518 23.89 14.89 9.66
C PRO A 518 23.50 16.25 9.08
N ALA A 519 24.12 17.30 9.60
CA ALA A 519 23.84 18.69 9.28
C ALA A 519 23.96 19.01 7.78
#